data_AF-A0A920HHV9-F1
#
_entry.id   AF-A0A920HHV9-F1
#
_cell.length_a   1.000
_cell.length_b   1.000
_cell.length_c   1.000
_cell.angle_alpha   90.00
_cell.angle_beta   90.00
_cell.angle_gamma   90.00
#
_symmetry.space_group_name_H-M   'P 1'
#
loop_
_entity.id
_entity.type
_entity.pdbx_description
1 polymer ?
#
loop_
_entity_poly.entity_id
_entity_poly.type
_entity_poly.pdbx_seq_one_letter_code
_entity_poly.pdbx_strand_id
1 'polypeptide(L)'
;MKYAWDWTDKYGGGILDQLKKLGCSCDWDRTKFTLDDDMYESVIIAFETLHEKGLIYRGNRMINWDPEAKTTVSDEEVNYVEEDSSLYYIKYLIEDSDIDLQIATTRPETLFGDTAICVNPNDDRYKKIIGKNAIVPICNRRVPIISDPYVDLEFGTGCLKVTPAHDINDYNLGIKHNLDTIDIFNEDAELNSNGIAL
;
A
#
# COMPACT_ATOMS: atom_id res chain seq x y z
N MET A 1 17.68 21.70 4.40
CA MET A 1 16.82 22.90 4.50
C MET A 1 17.37 24.17 3.85
N LYS A 2 18.66 24.50 3.94
CA LYS A 2 19.20 25.74 3.33
C LYS A 2 18.83 25.91 1.84
N TYR A 3 19.02 24.87 1.04
CA TYR A 3 18.68 24.89 -0.39
C TYR A 3 17.17 25.11 -0.66
N ALA A 4 16.29 24.54 0.16
CA ALA A 4 14.85 24.73 0.04
C ALA A 4 14.45 26.19 0.34
N TRP A 5 15.03 26.78 1.38
CA TRP A 5 14.85 28.20 1.71
C TRP A 5 15.40 29.12 0.61
N ASP A 6 16.61 28.85 0.10
CA ASP A 6 17.19 29.61 -1.01
C ASP A 6 16.29 29.58 -2.26
N TRP A 7 15.61 28.46 -2.51
CA TRP A 7 14.64 28.32 -3.60
C TRP A 7 13.35 29.10 -3.31
N THR A 8 12.78 28.97 -2.10
CA THR A 8 11.61 29.74 -1.66
C THR A 8 11.86 31.24 -1.75
N ASP A 9 13.01 31.74 -1.30
CA ASP A 9 13.36 33.15 -1.34
C ASP A 9 13.49 33.66 -2.79
N LYS A 10 14.07 32.85 -3.67
CA LYS A 10 14.27 33.18 -5.07
C LYS A 10 12.96 33.22 -5.87
N TYR A 11 12.04 32.28 -5.63
CA TYR A 11 10.83 32.12 -6.44
C TYR A 11 9.57 32.67 -5.77
N GLY A 12 9.49 32.66 -4.44
CA GLY A 12 8.32 33.12 -3.67
C GLY A 12 8.04 34.61 -3.86
N GLY A 13 9.07 35.46 -3.87
CA GLY A 13 8.93 36.88 -4.18
C GLY A 13 8.39 37.13 -5.59
N GLY A 14 8.76 36.29 -6.55
CA GLY A 14 8.31 36.38 -7.93
C GLY A 14 6.80 36.16 -8.10
N ILE A 15 6.22 35.22 -7.34
CA ILE A 15 4.77 34.94 -7.35
C ILE A 15 3.99 36.16 -6.84
N LEU A 16 4.43 36.79 -5.75
CA LEU A 16 3.77 37.97 -5.19
C LEU A 16 3.82 39.17 -6.17
N ASP A 17 4.96 39.38 -6.82
CA ASP A 17 5.10 40.45 -7.81
C ASP A 17 4.23 40.22 -9.05
N GLN A 18 4.04 38.96 -9.46
CA GLN A 18 3.10 38.61 -10.53
C GLN A 18 1.67 38.94 -10.13
N LEU A 19 1.23 38.59 -8.92
CA LEU A 19 -0.11 38.91 -8.42
C LEU A 19 -0.34 40.42 -8.32
N LYS A 20 0.66 41.19 -7.87
CA LYS A 20 0.59 42.66 -7.86
C LYS A 20 0.45 43.24 -9.27
N LYS A 21 1.20 42.73 -10.25
CA LYS A 21 1.09 43.14 -11.67
C LYS A 21 -0.26 42.81 -12.30
N LEU A 22 -0.88 41.70 -11.88
CA LEU A 22 -2.25 41.34 -12.27
C LEU A 22 -3.32 42.25 -11.65
N GLY A 23 -2.96 43.11 -10.69
CA GLY A 23 -3.88 44.01 -10.01
C GLY A 23 -4.67 43.37 -8.88
N CYS A 24 -4.19 42.24 -8.32
CA CYS A 24 -4.83 41.62 -7.15
C CYS A 24 -4.79 42.59 -5.95
N SER A 25 -5.94 42.95 -5.40
CA SER A 25 -6.06 43.88 -4.27
C SER A 25 -5.96 43.18 -2.92
N CYS A 26 -4.87 42.45 -2.69
CA CYS A 26 -4.63 41.72 -1.44
C CYS A 26 -4.00 42.61 -0.35
N ASP A 27 -4.17 42.25 0.91
CA ASP A 27 -3.49 42.88 2.05
C ASP A 27 -2.05 42.34 2.15
N TRP A 28 -1.13 43.02 1.45
CA TRP A 28 0.27 42.60 1.34
C TRP A 28 1.05 42.72 2.66
N ASP A 29 0.61 43.60 3.57
CA ASP A 29 1.26 43.78 4.88
C ASP A 29 1.02 42.58 5.80
N ARG A 30 0.01 41.74 5.50
CA ARG A 30 -0.33 40.50 6.20
C ARG A 30 -0.02 39.25 5.38
N THR A 31 0.92 39.33 4.45
CA THR A 31 1.39 38.15 3.73
C THR A 31 1.94 37.13 4.72
N LYS A 32 1.50 35.88 4.58
CA LYS A 32 1.93 34.76 5.44
C LYS A 32 2.47 33.62 4.60
N PHE A 33 3.47 32.94 5.15
CA PHE A 33 4.04 31.72 4.61
C PHE A 33 3.83 30.58 5.61
N THR A 34 3.59 29.37 5.12
CA THR A 34 3.23 28.22 5.96
C THR A 34 4.34 27.80 6.93
N LEU A 35 5.58 28.22 6.68
CA LEU A 35 6.72 28.00 7.58
C LEU A 35 7.05 29.23 8.46
N ASP A 36 6.21 30.26 8.49
CA ASP A 36 6.33 31.35 9.46
C ASP A 36 6.08 30.82 10.88
N ASP A 37 6.78 31.37 11.87
CA ASP A 37 6.73 30.89 13.27
C ASP A 37 5.30 30.80 13.82
N ASP A 38 4.44 31.79 13.54
CA ASP A 38 3.06 31.81 14.02
C ASP A 38 2.12 30.85 13.27
N MET A 39 2.41 30.57 11.99
CA MET A 39 1.71 29.53 11.23
C MET A 39 2.10 28.13 11.74
N TYR A 40 3.39 27.92 12.02
CA TYR A 40 3.88 26.68 12.60
C TYR A 40 3.29 26.41 14.00
N GLU A 41 3.26 27.43 14.87
CA GLU A 41 2.61 27.34 16.19
C GLU A 41 1.12 26.97 16.05
N SER A 42 0.42 27.55 15.07
CA SER A 42 -0.98 27.23 14.80
C SER A 42 -1.19 25.76 14.42
N VAL A 43 -0.27 25.16 13.66
CA VAL A 43 -0.31 23.74 13.29
C VAL A 43 -0.12 22.85 14.53
N ILE A 44 0.81 23.21 15.42
CA ILE A 44 1.03 22.47 16.68
C ILE A 44 -0.24 22.49 17.53
N ILE A 45 -0.86 23.67 17.73
CA ILE A 45 -2.09 23.81 18.51
C ILE A 45 -3.21 22.96 17.91
N ALA A 46 -3.35 22.96 16.59
CA ALA A 46 -4.36 22.14 15.91
C ALA A 46 -4.10 20.64 16.13
N PHE A 47 -2.84 20.20 16.00
CA PHE A 47 -2.45 18.81 16.25
C PHE A 47 -2.74 18.38 17.70
N GLU A 48 -2.31 19.17 18.68
CA GLU A 48 -2.55 18.90 20.11
C GLU A 48 -4.05 18.82 20.41
N THR A 49 -4.83 19.77 19.89
CA THR A 49 -6.29 19.79 20.07
C THR A 49 -6.96 18.53 19.52
N LEU A 50 -6.53 18.06 18.35
CA LEU A 50 -7.08 16.85 17.73
C LEU A 50 -6.63 15.58 18.47
N HIS A 51 -5.40 15.56 18.96
CA HIS A 51 -4.87 14.47 19.77
C HIS A 51 -5.57 14.37 21.13
N GLU A 52 -5.78 15.48 21.84
CA GLU A 52 -6.53 15.53 23.12
C GLU A 52 -7.98 15.06 22.97
N LYS A 53 -8.59 15.28 21.80
CA LYS A 53 -9.92 14.77 21.45
C LYS A 53 -9.94 13.28 21.08
N GLY A 54 -8.79 12.62 21.04
CA GLY A 54 -8.67 11.21 20.64
C GLY A 54 -8.88 10.96 19.16
N LEU A 55 -8.77 11.99 18.31
CA LEU A 55 -8.93 11.88 16.85
C LEU A 55 -7.62 11.53 16.12
N ILE A 56 -6.48 11.68 16.80
CA ILE A 56 -5.16 11.30 16.29
C ILE A 56 -4.68 10.09 17.07
N TYR A 57 -4.18 9.08 16.34
CA TYR A 57 -3.57 7.90 16.91
C TYR A 57 -2.29 7.56 16.15
N ARG A 58 -1.45 6.73 16.76
CA ARG A 58 -0.28 6.13 16.11
C ARG A 58 -0.45 4.62 16.10
N GLY A 59 -0.35 4.03 14.92
CA GLY A 59 -0.44 2.59 14.72
C GLY A 59 0.14 2.19 13.37
N ASN A 60 0.25 0.88 13.17
CA ASN A 60 0.64 0.32 11.89
C ASN A 60 -0.60 0.12 11.03
N ARG A 61 -0.56 0.64 9.80
CA ARG A 61 -1.61 0.49 8.80
C ARG A 61 -0.96 0.40 7.43
N MET A 62 -1.63 -0.25 6.49
CA MET A 62 -1.30 -0.13 5.08
C MET A 62 -1.33 1.34 4.66
N ILE A 63 -0.30 1.77 3.96
CA ILE A 63 -0.09 3.14 3.49
C ILE A 63 0.42 3.09 2.05
N ASN A 64 0.23 4.18 1.32
CA ASN A 64 0.90 4.37 0.03
C ASN A 64 2.33 4.85 0.30
N TRP A 65 3.31 4.16 -0.26
CA TRP A 65 4.73 4.47 -0.12
C TRP A 65 5.31 4.89 -1.46
N ASP A 66 6.01 6.02 -1.48
CA ASP A 66 6.80 6.49 -2.61
C ASP A 66 8.27 6.12 -2.40
N PRO A 67 8.84 5.16 -3.16
CA PRO A 67 10.24 4.76 -3.02
C PRO A 67 11.24 5.79 -3.55
N GLU A 68 10.82 6.72 -4.43
CA GLU A 68 11.70 7.79 -4.93
C GLU A 68 11.85 8.89 -3.88
N ALA A 69 10.72 9.37 -3.33
CA ALA A 69 10.72 10.38 -2.28
C ALA A 69 11.02 9.82 -0.88
N LYS A 70 10.97 8.49 -0.72
CA LYS A 70 11.11 7.75 0.55
C LYS A 70 10.18 8.25 1.64
N THR A 71 8.91 8.41 1.29
CA THR A 71 7.89 8.91 2.21
C THR A 71 6.53 8.29 1.93
N THR A 72 5.66 8.41 2.92
CA THR A 72 4.25 8.06 2.80
C THR A 72 3.50 9.15 2.03
N VAL A 73 2.52 8.77 1.23
CA VAL A 73 1.60 9.71 0.56
C VAL A 73 0.14 9.40 0.94
N SER A 74 -0.69 10.44 1.02
CA SER A 74 -2.12 10.30 1.25
C SER A 74 -2.83 9.69 0.04
N ASP A 75 -4.02 9.12 0.24
CA ASP A 75 -4.82 8.59 -0.86
C ASP A 75 -5.17 9.69 -1.90
N GLU A 76 -5.32 10.94 -1.45
CA GLU A 76 -5.56 12.11 -2.29
C GLU A 76 -4.36 12.54 -3.15
N GLU A 77 -3.14 12.11 -2.79
CA GLU A 77 -1.91 12.39 -3.55
C GLU A 77 -1.61 11.30 -4.59
N VAL A 78 -2.34 10.17 -4.56
CA VAL A 78 -2.17 9.06 -5.51
C VAL A 78 -2.95 9.35 -6.79
N ASN A 79 -2.22 9.39 -7.91
CA ASN A 79 -2.81 9.51 -9.24
C ASN A 79 -2.94 8.13 -9.88
N TYR A 80 -4.16 7.73 -10.21
CA TYR A 80 -4.44 6.48 -10.90
C TYR A 80 -4.34 6.68 -12.41
N VAL A 81 -3.47 5.89 -13.05
CA VAL A 81 -3.26 5.87 -14.49
C VAL A 81 -3.52 4.45 -14.99
N GLU A 82 -4.22 4.32 -16.12
CA GLU A 82 -4.39 3.02 -16.78
C GLU A 82 -3.08 2.61 -17.45
N GLU A 83 -2.61 1.40 -17.15
CA GLU A 83 -1.40 0.84 -17.74
C GLU A 83 -1.65 -0.57 -18.29
N ASP A 84 -1.01 -0.87 -19.42
CA ASP A 84 -1.02 -2.21 -20.00
C ASP A 84 -0.14 -3.14 -19.15
N SER A 85 -0.77 -4.06 -18.44
CA SER A 85 -0.08 -5.06 -17.61
C SER A 85 -0.32 -6.49 -18.11
N SER A 86 0.59 -7.39 -17.74
CA SER A 86 0.43 -8.83 -17.97
C SER A 86 -0.30 -9.49 -16.82
N LEU A 87 -1.15 -10.47 -17.14
CA LEU A 87 -1.76 -11.37 -16.15
C LEU A 87 -1.00 -12.70 -16.17
N TYR A 88 -0.30 -12.98 -15.07
CA TYR A 88 0.50 -14.18 -14.89
C TYR A 88 -0.32 -15.29 -14.25
N TYR A 89 -0.04 -16.53 -14.64
CA TYR A 89 -0.63 -17.71 -14.03
C TYR A 89 0.44 -18.57 -13.38
N ILE A 90 0.37 -18.68 -12.05
CA ILE A 90 1.37 -19.34 -11.23
C ILE A 90 0.74 -20.58 -10.59
N LYS A 91 1.48 -21.70 -10.57
CA LYS A 91 1.03 -22.97 -10.00
C LYS A 91 1.57 -23.15 -8.59
N TYR A 92 0.72 -23.50 -7.65
CA TYR A 92 1.04 -23.83 -6.26
C TYR A 92 0.77 -25.31 -6.05
N LEU A 93 1.69 -26.02 -5.41
CA LEU A 93 1.48 -27.41 -5.06
C LEU A 93 0.61 -27.50 -3.81
N ILE A 94 -0.44 -28.32 -3.84
CA ILE A 94 -1.19 -28.61 -2.62
C ILE A 94 -0.43 -29.65 -1.81
N GLU A 95 -0.25 -29.38 -0.52
CA GLU A 95 0.42 -30.28 0.40
C GLU A 95 -0.22 -31.68 0.38
N ASP A 96 0.63 -32.72 0.36
CA ASP A 96 0.25 -34.13 0.31
C ASP A 96 -0.67 -34.50 -0.88
N SER A 97 -0.54 -33.78 -2.01
CA SER A 97 -1.35 -33.98 -3.19
C SER A 97 -0.56 -33.71 -4.49
N ASP A 98 -0.79 -34.51 -5.53
CA ASP A 98 -0.28 -34.26 -6.88
C ASP A 98 -1.14 -33.23 -7.66
N ILE A 99 -1.84 -32.35 -6.93
CA ILE A 99 -2.76 -31.38 -7.52
C ILE A 99 -2.08 -30.01 -7.47
N ASP A 100 -1.94 -29.39 -8.65
CA ASP A 100 -1.53 -28.00 -8.79
C ASP A 100 -2.77 -27.09 -8.68
N LEU A 101 -2.67 -26.05 -7.88
CA LEU A 101 -3.60 -24.92 -7.87
C LEU A 101 -3.02 -23.78 -8.70
N GLN A 102 -3.73 -23.38 -9.75
CA GLN A 102 -3.32 -22.25 -10.59
C GLN A 102 -3.94 -20.96 -10.07
N ILE A 103 -3.15 -19.90 -9.92
CA ILE A 103 -3.55 -18.58 -9.43
C ILE A 103 -3.19 -17.53 -10.47
N ALA A 104 -4.09 -16.58 -10.70
CA ALA A 104 -3.87 -15.45 -11.59
C ALA A 104 -3.42 -14.22 -10.78
N THR A 105 -2.36 -13.53 -11.21
CA THR A 105 -1.90 -12.29 -10.58
C THR A 105 -1.21 -11.37 -11.58
N THR A 106 -1.33 -10.06 -11.39
CA THR A 106 -0.56 -9.05 -12.11
C THR A 106 0.78 -8.72 -11.43
N ARG A 107 0.98 -9.19 -10.19
CA ARG A 107 2.13 -8.85 -9.33
C ARG A 107 2.91 -10.10 -8.90
N PRO A 108 3.57 -10.81 -9.83
CA PRO A 108 4.30 -12.05 -9.52
C PRO A 108 5.42 -11.86 -8.50
N GLU A 109 6.00 -10.67 -8.40
CA GLU A 109 7.03 -10.30 -7.42
C GLU A 109 6.55 -10.37 -5.96
N THR A 110 5.25 -10.16 -5.72
CA THR A 110 4.68 -10.22 -4.37
C THR A 110 4.50 -11.65 -3.83
N LEU A 111 4.73 -12.66 -4.66
CA LEU A 111 4.67 -14.09 -4.31
C LEU A 111 5.38 -14.42 -3.00
N PHE A 112 6.55 -13.81 -2.78
CA PHE A 112 7.37 -14.09 -1.61
C PHE A 112 6.72 -13.64 -0.29
N GLY A 113 5.73 -12.74 -0.36
CA GLY A 113 4.97 -12.24 0.79
C GLY A 113 3.63 -12.96 1.01
N ASP A 114 3.27 -13.93 0.15
CA ASP A 114 1.96 -14.61 0.23
C ASP A 114 1.80 -15.32 1.57
N THR A 115 0.75 -15.09 2.34
CA THR A 115 0.53 -15.77 3.63
C THR A 115 -0.68 -16.69 3.65
N ALA A 116 -1.49 -16.66 2.60
CA ALA A 116 -2.55 -17.64 2.35
C ALA A 116 -2.91 -17.69 0.87
N ILE A 117 -3.63 -18.74 0.48
CA ILE A 117 -4.45 -18.73 -0.73
C ILE A 117 -5.91 -18.62 -0.31
N CYS A 118 -6.66 -17.72 -0.92
CA CYS A 118 -8.08 -17.56 -0.67
C CYS A 118 -8.91 -18.04 -1.87
N VAL A 119 -9.95 -18.83 -1.58
CA VAL A 119 -10.93 -19.30 -2.57
C VAL A 119 -12.33 -18.88 -2.16
N ASN A 120 -13.27 -18.82 -3.10
CA ASN A 120 -14.66 -18.59 -2.74
C ASN A 120 -15.27 -19.88 -2.14
N PRO A 121 -15.96 -19.84 -0.98
CA PRO A 121 -16.59 -21.02 -0.38
C PRO A 121 -17.69 -21.65 -1.25
N ASN A 122 -18.28 -20.87 -2.17
CA ASN A 122 -19.29 -21.35 -3.10
C ASN A 122 -18.69 -21.99 -4.37
N ASP A 123 -17.36 -21.97 -4.54
CA ASP A 123 -16.70 -22.58 -5.69
C ASP A 123 -16.58 -24.10 -5.53
N ASP A 124 -17.42 -24.85 -6.24
CA ASP A 124 -17.40 -26.32 -6.21
C ASP A 124 -16.05 -26.92 -6.66
N ARG A 125 -15.23 -26.17 -7.43
CA ARG A 125 -13.90 -26.62 -7.87
C ARG A 125 -12.94 -26.77 -6.69
N TYR A 126 -13.06 -25.92 -5.67
CA TYR A 126 -12.05 -25.76 -4.61
C TYR A 126 -12.53 -26.16 -3.20
N LYS A 127 -13.80 -26.54 -3.02
CA LYS A 127 -14.34 -26.96 -1.70
C LYS A 127 -13.52 -28.02 -0.98
N LYS A 128 -12.90 -28.95 -1.71
CA LYS A 128 -12.12 -30.07 -1.14
C LYS A 128 -10.73 -29.68 -0.64
N ILE A 129 -10.24 -28.50 -1.01
CA ILE A 129 -8.89 -28.03 -0.68
C ILE A 129 -8.88 -26.96 0.41
N ILE A 130 -10.05 -26.43 0.78
CA ILE A 130 -10.21 -25.52 1.91
C ILE A 130 -9.70 -26.19 3.20
N GLY A 131 -8.84 -25.50 3.95
CA GLY A 131 -8.22 -25.99 5.17
C GLY A 131 -6.96 -26.85 4.94
N LYS A 132 -6.60 -27.14 3.70
CA LYS A 132 -5.28 -27.70 3.36
C LYS A 132 -4.23 -26.60 3.27
N ASN A 133 -2.97 -26.98 3.12
CA ASN A 133 -1.90 -26.04 2.81
C ASN A 133 -1.52 -26.09 1.34
N ALA A 134 -1.12 -24.94 0.80
CA ALA A 134 -0.42 -24.81 -0.46
C ALA A 134 1.06 -24.49 -0.21
N ILE A 135 1.92 -24.91 -1.12
CA ILE A 135 3.34 -24.58 -1.12
C ILE A 135 3.54 -23.41 -2.08
N VAL A 136 3.99 -22.29 -1.53
CA VAL A 136 4.36 -21.11 -2.32
C VAL A 136 5.59 -21.48 -3.19
N PRO A 137 5.50 -21.32 -4.53
CA PRO A 137 6.62 -21.59 -5.42
C PRO A 137 7.88 -20.80 -5.04
N ILE A 138 9.04 -21.34 -5.38
CA ILE A 138 10.37 -20.75 -5.16
C ILE A 138 10.78 -20.77 -3.67
N CYS A 139 9.98 -20.20 -2.76
CA CYS A 139 10.32 -20.12 -1.33
C CYS A 139 9.87 -21.32 -0.49
N ASN A 140 9.16 -22.30 -1.08
CA ASN A 140 8.70 -23.55 -0.45
C ASN A 140 7.95 -23.36 0.88
N ARG A 141 7.34 -22.19 1.07
CA ARG A 141 6.63 -21.84 2.29
C ARG A 141 5.24 -22.47 2.27
N ARG A 142 4.85 -23.09 3.40
CA ARG A 142 3.51 -23.65 3.60
C ARG A 142 2.57 -22.52 4.00
N VAL A 143 1.50 -22.34 3.25
CA VAL A 143 0.46 -21.34 3.52
C VAL A 143 -0.92 -22.00 3.52
N PRO A 144 -1.84 -21.61 4.42
CA PRO A 144 -3.18 -22.17 4.45
C PRO A 144 -4.01 -21.77 3.24
N ILE A 145 -4.89 -22.66 2.81
CA ILE A 145 -5.96 -22.39 1.85
C ILE A 145 -7.22 -22.03 2.63
N ILE A 146 -7.52 -20.73 2.68
CA ILE A 146 -8.69 -20.16 3.36
C ILE A 146 -9.84 -19.94 2.38
N SER A 147 -11.03 -19.66 2.91
CA SER A 147 -12.19 -19.34 2.09
C SER A 147 -12.85 -18.02 2.50
N ASP A 148 -13.14 -17.17 1.53
CA ASP A 148 -13.85 -15.91 1.74
C ASP A 148 -14.76 -15.58 0.54
N PRO A 149 -16.02 -15.16 0.75
CA PRO A 149 -16.91 -14.74 -0.34
C PRO A 149 -16.43 -13.49 -1.09
N TYR A 150 -15.42 -12.77 -0.58
CA TYR A 150 -14.76 -11.67 -1.28
C TYR A 150 -14.14 -12.08 -2.62
N VAL A 151 -13.66 -13.33 -2.75
CA VAL A 151 -13.02 -13.81 -3.98
C VAL A 151 -14.06 -13.99 -5.08
N ASP A 152 -13.85 -13.34 -6.22
CA ASP A 152 -14.69 -13.51 -7.40
C ASP A 152 -14.45 -14.87 -8.06
N LEU A 153 -15.54 -15.58 -8.36
CA LEU A 153 -15.53 -16.89 -9.02
C LEU A 153 -15.12 -16.81 -10.50
N GLU A 154 -15.45 -15.69 -11.15
CA GLU A 154 -15.28 -15.49 -12.60
C GLU A 154 -13.94 -14.83 -12.94
N PHE A 155 -13.31 -14.13 -11.99
CA PHE A 155 -12.05 -13.47 -12.21
C PHE A 155 -10.86 -14.45 -12.18
N GLY A 156 -10.09 -14.48 -13.27
CA GLY A 156 -8.89 -15.30 -13.39
C GLY A 156 -9.17 -16.79 -13.22
N THR A 157 -8.81 -17.33 -12.04
CA THR A 157 -8.96 -18.75 -11.70
C THR A 157 -10.01 -19.01 -10.61
N GLY A 158 -10.59 -17.98 -10.00
CA GLY A 158 -11.39 -18.11 -8.78
C GLY A 158 -10.56 -18.37 -7.51
N CYS A 159 -9.23 -18.25 -7.62
CA CYS A 159 -8.27 -18.33 -6.52
C CYS A 159 -7.47 -17.02 -6.45
N LEU A 160 -7.27 -16.52 -5.25
CA LEU A 160 -6.52 -15.30 -4.95
C LEU A 160 -5.35 -15.64 -4.05
N LYS A 161 -4.13 -15.22 -4.42
CA LYS A 161 -3.01 -15.18 -3.48
C LYS A 161 -3.19 -14.01 -2.52
N VAL A 162 -2.97 -14.23 -1.22
CA VAL A 162 -3.17 -13.20 -0.19
C VAL A 162 -1.81 -12.69 0.29
N THR A 163 -1.53 -11.42 0.05
CA THR A 163 -0.29 -10.69 0.40
C THR A 163 -0.56 -9.52 1.33
N PRO A 164 -0.77 -9.75 2.65
CA PRO A 164 -1.23 -8.69 3.55
C PRO A 164 -0.32 -7.47 3.65
N ALA A 165 0.97 -7.59 3.36
CA ALA A 165 1.91 -6.48 3.43
C ALA A 165 1.93 -5.59 2.17
N HIS A 166 1.25 -5.97 1.08
CA HIS A 166 1.43 -5.34 -0.24
C HIS A 166 0.12 -5.01 -0.97
N ASP A 167 -1.04 -5.26 -0.35
CA ASP A 167 -2.33 -4.91 -0.90
C ASP A 167 -3.34 -4.64 0.21
N ILE A 168 -4.17 -3.61 0.06
CA ILE A 168 -5.13 -3.21 1.10
C ILE A 168 -6.25 -4.24 1.30
N ASN A 169 -6.69 -4.92 0.24
CA ASN A 169 -7.73 -5.95 0.35
C ASN A 169 -7.16 -7.21 0.98
N ASP A 170 -5.94 -7.59 0.59
CA ASP A 170 -5.23 -8.71 1.22
C ASP A 170 -4.92 -8.42 2.68
N TYR A 171 -4.57 -7.17 3.03
CA TYR A 171 -4.37 -6.74 4.41
C TYR A 171 -5.64 -6.94 5.25
N ASN A 172 -6.79 -6.53 4.72
CA ASN A 172 -8.08 -6.72 5.39
C ASN A 172 -8.45 -8.20 5.54
N LEU A 173 -8.17 -9.03 4.51
CA LEU A 173 -8.31 -10.49 4.61
C LEU A 173 -7.36 -11.06 5.65
N GLY A 174 -6.12 -10.57 5.71
CA GLY A 174 -5.12 -10.95 6.69
C GLY A 174 -5.58 -10.70 8.12
N ILE A 175 -6.14 -9.52 8.41
CA ILE A 175 -6.74 -9.23 9.72
C ILE A 175 -7.93 -10.16 9.99
N LYS A 176 -8.85 -10.30 9.03
CA LYS A 176 -10.10 -11.08 9.19
C LYS A 176 -9.82 -12.56 9.48
N HIS A 177 -8.82 -13.14 8.83
CA HIS A 177 -8.46 -14.56 8.95
C HIS A 177 -7.24 -14.79 9.84
N ASN A 178 -6.75 -13.75 10.52
CA ASN A 178 -5.58 -13.81 11.41
C ASN A 178 -4.34 -14.42 10.73
N LEU A 179 -4.01 -13.92 9.55
CA LEU A 179 -2.84 -14.32 8.77
C LEU A 179 -1.62 -13.48 9.15
N ASP A 180 -0.44 -14.06 8.98
CA ASP A 180 0.82 -13.33 9.11
C ASP A 180 0.92 -12.23 8.04
N THR A 181 1.68 -11.19 8.36
CA THR A 181 2.01 -10.10 7.44
C THR A 181 3.51 -10.11 7.23
N ILE A 182 3.95 -10.44 6.01
CA ILE A 182 5.37 -10.55 5.65
C ILE A 182 5.68 -9.45 4.64
N ASP A 183 6.41 -8.44 5.09
CA ASP A 183 6.93 -7.40 4.22
C ASP A 183 8.22 -7.87 3.53
N ILE A 184 8.19 -7.93 2.20
CA ILE A 184 9.30 -8.39 1.36
C ILE A 184 10.10 -7.25 0.74
N PHE A 185 9.67 -5.99 0.87
CA PHE A 185 10.36 -4.85 0.28
C PHE A 185 11.10 -4.03 1.33
N ASN A 186 12.13 -3.31 0.91
CA ASN A 186 12.75 -2.26 1.71
C ASN A 186 12.22 -0.87 1.26
N GLU A 187 12.71 0.20 1.90
CA GLU A 187 12.32 1.58 1.59
C GLU A 187 12.58 1.98 0.13
N ASP A 188 13.51 1.30 -0.55
CA ASP A 188 13.89 1.53 -1.95
C ASP A 188 13.08 0.66 -2.94
N ALA A 189 12.06 -0.05 -2.46
CA ALA A 189 11.26 -1.02 -3.21
C ALA A 189 12.07 -2.21 -3.79
N GLU A 190 13.23 -2.52 -3.21
CA GLU A 190 14.00 -3.72 -3.51
C GLU A 190 13.61 -4.87 -2.58
N LEU A 191 13.80 -6.12 -3.01
CA LEU A 191 13.55 -7.28 -2.16
C LEU A 191 14.49 -7.30 -0.96
N ASN A 192 13.92 -7.47 0.24
CA ASN A 192 14.64 -7.60 1.50
C ASN A 192 14.93 -9.09 1.83
N SER A 193 15.45 -9.37 3.02
CA SER A 193 15.77 -10.74 3.46
C SER A 193 14.58 -11.72 3.45
N ASN A 194 13.36 -11.23 3.63
CA ASN A 194 12.15 -12.04 3.58
C ASN A 194 11.76 -12.40 2.13
N GLY A 195 12.09 -11.52 1.17
CA GLY A 195 11.88 -11.75 -0.26
C GLY A 195 12.93 -12.64 -0.92
N ILE A 196 14.11 -12.75 -0.32
CA ILE A 196 15.28 -13.50 -0.85
C ILE A 196 15.43 -14.88 -0.21
N ALA A 197 14.62 -15.21 0.81
CA ALA A 197 14.72 -16.50 1.50
C ALA A 197 14.34 -17.67 0.58
N LEU A 198 15.38 -18.32 0.04
CA LEU A 198 15.37 -19.65 -0.58
C LEU A 198 15.49 -20.74 0.48
#